data_AF-A0A4V2YGF3-F1
#
_entry.id   AF-A0A4V2YGF3-F1
#
_cell.length_a   1.000
_cell.length_b   1.000
_cell.length_c   1.000
_cell.angle_alpha   90.00
_cell.angle_beta   90.00
_cell.angle_gamma   90.00
#
_symmetry.space_group_name_H-M   'P 1'
#
loop_
_entity.id
_entity.type
_entity.pdbx_description
1 polymer ?
#
loop_
_entity_poly.entity_id
_entity_poly.type
_entity_poly.pdbx_seq_one_letter_code
_entity_poly.pdbx_strand_id
1 'polypeptide(L)'
;KVKAFVEATEGRLSLFFLPPYSPELNPDEWVWKNVKHDRIARTSARGAEELKSLALGALRRLQKLPALVRSFFADPHLAYIGGSLR
;
A
#
# COMPACT_ATOMS: atom_id res chain seq x y z
N LYS A 1 8.55 14.17 17.04
CA LYS A 1 8.22 12.75 17.31
C LYS A 1 8.50 11.86 16.10
N VAL A 2 7.91 12.10 14.91
CA VAL A 2 8.22 11.31 13.69
C VAL A 2 9.66 11.54 13.18
N LYS A 3 10.09 12.79 13.01
CA LYS A 3 11.45 13.11 12.51
C LYS A 3 12.57 12.49 13.37
N ALA A 4 12.49 12.67 14.69
CA ALA A 4 13.44 12.08 15.64
C ALA A 4 13.46 10.54 15.59
N PHE A 5 12.32 9.90 15.33
CA PHE A 5 12.26 8.44 15.15
C PHE A 5 12.95 8.00 13.86
N VAL A 6 12.74 8.72 12.76
CA VAL A 6 13.42 8.47 11.48
C VAL A 6 14.93 8.64 11.62
N GLU A 7 15.38 9.71 12.27
CA GLU A 7 16.80 9.96 12.57
C GLU A 7 17.41 8.81 13.38
N ALA A 8 16.71 8.32 14.40
CA ALA A 8 17.14 7.17 15.21
C ALA A 8 17.21 5.83 14.44
N THR A 9 16.66 5.74 13.23
CA THR A 9 16.79 4.54 12.40
C THR A 9 18.12 4.47 11.63
N GLU A 10 18.93 5.53 11.70
CA GLU A 10 20.24 5.62 11.04
C GLU A 10 20.16 5.31 9.53
N GLY A 11 19.13 5.84 8.87
CA GLY A 11 18.92 5.68 7.43
C GLY A 11 18.24 4.37 7.02
N ARG A 12 17.91 3.46 7.95
CA ARG A 12 17.13 2.25 7.65
C ARG A 12 15.67 2.53 7.29
N LEU A 13 15.17 3.71 7.64
CA LEU A 13 13.86 4.22 7.24
C LEU A 13 14.06 5.53 6.46
N SER A 14 13.58 5.58 5.22
CA SER A 14 13.58 6.77 4.38
C SER A 14 12.17 7.32 4.23
N LEU A 15 12.04 8.64 4.21
CA LEU A 15 10.77 9.32 3.93
C LEU A 15 10.77 9.83 2.50
N PHE A 16 9.68 9.57 1.78
CA PHE A 16 9.41 10.16 0.47
C PHE A 16 8.23 11.12 0.61
N PHE A 17 8.41 12.36 0.20
CA PHE A 17 7.36 13.38 0.24
C PHE A 17 6.66 13.43 -1.12
N LEU A 18 5.36 13.14 -1.11
CA LEU A 18 4.53 13.21 -2.31
C LEU A 18 3.90 14.60 -2.45
N PRO A 19 3.76 15.12 -3.68
CA PRO A 19 2.93 16.28 -3.94
C PRO A 19 1.48 16.07 -3.44
N PRO A 20 0.79 17.15 -3.01
CA PRO A 20 -0.63 17.07 -2.69
C PRO A 20 -1.45 16.58 -3.88
N TYR A 21 -2.50 15.79 -3.59
CA TYR A 21 -3.44 15.27 -4.59
C TYR A 21 -2.84 14.39 -5.71
N SER A 22 -1.72 13.72 -5.43
CA SER A 22 -1.09 12.76 -6.36
C SER A 22 -1.25 11.30 -5.91
N PRO A 23 -2.48 10.72 -5.93
CA PRO A 23 -2.70 9.33 -5.54
C PRO A 23 -1.94 8.32 -6.43
N GLU A 24 -1.68 8.66 -7.70
CA GLU A 24 -0.89 7.86 -8.64
C GLU A 24 0.55 7.61 -8.17
N LEU A 25 1.06 8.46 -7.27
CA LEU A 25 2.39 8.31 -6.69
C LEU A 25 2.37 7.47 -5.40
N ASN A 26 1.20 7.04 -4.90
CA ASN A 26 1.11 6.21 -3.72
C ASN A 26 0.92 4.72 -4.08
N PRO A 27 1.90 3.83 -3.82
CA PRO A 27 1.76 2.41 -4.14
C PRO A 27 0.60 1.73 -3.39
N ASP A 28 0.14 2.27 -2.26
CA ASP A 28 -1.00 1.71 -1.52
C ASP A 28 -2.31 1.82 -2.29
N GLU A 29 -2.44 2.71 -3.28
CA GLU A 29 -3.62 2.76 -4.14
C GLU A 29 -3.83 1.44 -4.91
N TRP A 30 -2.75 0.76 -5.27
CA TRP A 30 -2.82 -0.57 -5.88
C TRP A 30 -3.32 -1.63 -4.89
N VAL A 31 -2.90 -1.54 -3.62
CA VAL A 31 -3.42 -2.41 -2.55
C VAL A 31 -4.92 -2.19 -2.39
N TRP A 32 -5.37 -0.93 -2.32
CA TRP A 32 -6.79 -0.62 -2.14
C TRP A 32 -7.63 -1.02 -3.34
N LYS A 33 -7.13 -0.80 -4.55
CA LYS A 33 -7.78 -1.29 -5.78
C LYS A 33 -7.95 -2.80 -5.72
N ASN A 34 -6.91 -3.55 -5.33
CA ASN A 34 -7.01 -5.00 -5.21
C ASN A 34 -8.00 -5.43 -4.12
N VAL A 35 -7.90 -4.87 -2.90
CA VAL A 35 -8.77 -5.22 -1.77
C VAL A 35 -10.26 -4.93 -2.08
N LYS A 36 -10.55 -3.77 -2.68
CA LYS A 36 -11.91 -3.36 -3.04
C LYS A 36 -12.48 -4.23 -4.16
N HIS A 37 -11.74 -4.43 -5.25
CA HIS A 37 -12.22 -5.24 -6.39
C HIS A 37 -12.32 -6.72 -6.07
N ASP A 38 -11.36 -7.31 -5.34
CA ASP A 38 -11.29 -8.76 -5.19
C ASP A 38 -12.31 -9.32 -4.19
N ARG A 39 -12.76 -8.56 -3.19
CA ARG A 39 -13.58 -9.13 -2.11
C ARG A 39 -14.75 -8.27 -1.69
N ILE A 40 -14.54 -6.97 -1.54
CA ILE A 40 -15.57 -6.07 -1.00
C ILE A 40 -16.64 -5.79 -2.06
N ALA A 41 -16.26 -5.48 -3.30
CA ALA A 41 -17.23 -5.23 -4.38
C ALA A 41 -18.08 -6.47 -4.72
N ARG A 42 -17.59 -7.67 -4.41
CA ARG A 42 -18.28 -8.95 -4.66
C ARG A 42 -19.12 -9.43 -3.48
N THR A 43 -19.12 -8.71 -2.35
CA THR A 43 -19.79 -9.12 -1.11
C THR A 43 -20.49 -7.93 -0.47
N SER A 44 -21.81 -7.99 -0.32
CA SER A 44 -22.55 -6.98 0.46
C SER A 44 -22.36 -7.25 1.95
N ALA A 45 -21.38 -6.59 2.56
CA ALA A 45 -21.17 -6.67 4.00
C ALA A 45 -22.41 -6.14 4.75
N ARG A 46 -22.89 -6.88 5.74
CA ARG A 46 -24.10 -6.56 6.53
C ARG A 46 -23.82 -5.63 7.70
N GLY A 47 -22.56 -5.27 7.94
CA GLY A 47 -22.13 -4.38 9.01
C GLY A 47 -20.62 -4.18 9.07
N ALA A 48 -20.18 -3.33 10.00
CA ALA A 48 -18.77 -2.93 10.15
C ALA A 48 -17.82 -4.09 10.46
N GLU A 49 -18.22 -5.03 11.32
CA GLU A 49 -17.38 -6.18 11.68
C GLU A 49 -17.19 -7.14 10.50
N GLU A 50 -18.22 -7.35 9.70
CA GLU A 50 -18.12 -8.17 8.50
C GLU A 50 -17.22 -7.50 7.46
N LEU A 51 -17.37 -6.19 7.24
CA LEU A 51 -16.49 -5.42 6.36
C LEU A 51 -15.03 -5.50 6.80
N LYS A 52 -14.77 -5.38 8.11
CA LYS A 52 -13.42 -5.51 8.69
C LYS A 52 -12.86 -6.92 8.46
N SER A 53 -13.66 -7.96 8.69
CA SER A 53 -13.25 -9.35 8.45
C SER A 53 -12.88 -9.59 6.99
N LEU A 54 -13.70 -9.09 6.05
CA LEU A 54 -13.45 -9.16 4.61
C LEU A 54 -12.17 -8.43 4.20
N ALA A 55 -11.96 -7.20 4.72
CA ALA A 55 -10.76 -6.42 4.46
C ALA A 55 -9.49 -7.12 4.97
N LEU A 56 -9.52 -7.65 6.20
CA LEU A 56 -8.41 -8.42 6.77
C LEU A 56 -8.12 -9.69 5.96
N GLY A 57 -9.16 -10.40 5.51
CA GLY A 57 -9.02 -11.57 4.64
C GLY A 57 -8.33 -11.25 3.31
N ALA A 58 -8.71 -10.12 2.68
CA ALA A 58 -8.09 -9.66 1.44
C ALA A 58 -6.61 -9.29 1.64
N LEU A 59 -6.29 -8.54 2.71
CA LEU A 59 -4.91 -8.17 3.05
C LEU A 59 -4.04 -9.40 3.35
N ARG A 60 -4.55 -10.37 4.12
CA ARG A 60 -3.84 -11.64 4.40
C ARG A 60 -3.59 -12.47 3.15
N ARG A 61 -4.49 -12.43 2.16
CA ARG A 61 -4.24 -13.05 0.85
C ARG A 61 -3.10 -12.34 0.13
N LEU A 62 -3.12 -11.00 0.06
CA LEU A 62 -2.07 -10.22 -0.59
C LEU A 62 -0.69 -10.49 0.03
N GLN A 63 -0.61 -10.62 1.35
CA GLN A 63 0.62 -10.99 2.06
C GLN A 63 1.22 -12.32 1.57
N LYS A 64 0.39 -13.26 1.08
CA LYS A 64 0.82 -14.55 0.53
C LYS A 64 1.18 -14.50 -0.96
N LEU A 65 1.01 -13.35 -1.62
CA LEU A 65 1.23 -13.15 -3.06
C LEU A 65 2.33 -12.10 -3.31
N PRO A 66 3.59 -12.37 -2.92
CA PRO A 66 4.66 -11.38 -2.99
C PRO A 66 4.97 -10.92 -4.42
N ALA A 67 4.75 -11.77 -5.43
CA ALA A 67 4.89 -11.39 -6.83
C ALA A 67 3.86 -10.32 -7.25
N LEU A 68 2.61 -10.45 -6.80
CA LEU A 68 1.56 -9.46 -7.05
C LEU A 68 1.89 -8.14 -6.33
N VAL A 69 2.32 -8.20 -5.07
CA VAL A 69 2.74 -7.00 -4.32
C VAL A 69 3.91 -6.28 -5.02
N ARG A 70 4.92 -7.01 -5.51
CA ARG A 70 6.01 -6.42 -6.30
C ARG A 70 5.49 -5.76 -7.58
N SER A 71 4.50 -6.35 -8.24
CA SER A 71 3.93 -5.77 -9.47
C SER A 71 3.24 -4.42 -9.26
N PHE A 72 2.80 -4.10 -8.03
CA PHE A 72 2.24 -2.78 -7.71
C PHE A 72 3.24 -1.65 -7.92
N PHE A 73 4.54 -1.93 -7.76
CA PHE A 73 5.61 -0.96 -7.97
C PHE A 73 6.06 -0.83 -9.44
N ALA A 74 5.45 -1.60 -10.35
CA ALA A 74 5.78 -1.54 -11.78
C ALA A 74 5.08 -0.39 -12.53
N ASP A 75 4.22 0.40 -11.87
CA ASP A 75 3.65 1.61 -12.46
C ASP A 75 4.75 2.65 -12.74
N PRO A 76 4.83 3.22 -13.95
CA PRO A 76 5.77 4.30 -14.27
C PRO A 76 5.75 5.49 -13.29
N HIS A 77 4.59 5.83 -12.72
CA HIS A 77 4.48 6.90 -11.72
C HIS A 77 5.24 6.59 -10.42
N LEU A 78 5.48 5.30 -10.13
CA LEU A 78 6.17 4.83 -8.93
C LEU A 78 7.67 4.60 -9.15
N ALA A 79 8.22 4.97 -10.32
CA ALA A 79 9.63 4.77 -10.65
C ALA A 79 10.60 5.42 -9.64
N TYR A 80 10.16 6.46 -8.92
CA TYR A 80 10.94 7.10 -7.86
C TYR A 80 11.29 6.14 -6.69
N ILE A 81 10.48 5.10 -6.46
CA ILE A 81 10.69 4.13 -5.36
C ILE A 81 11.89 3.22 -5.66
N GLY A 82 12.08 2.83 -6.93
CA GLY A 82 13.21 2.00 -7.35
C GLY A 82 14.49 2.80 -7.67
N GLY A 83 14.37 4.12 -7.81
CA GLY A 83 15.41 4.99 -8.36
C GLY A 83 16.36 5.67 -7.36
N SER A 84 16.22 5.46 -6.04
CA SER A 84 17.01 6.22 -5.06
C SER A 84 17.91 5.33 -4.19
N LEU A 85 18.98 4.82 -4.81
CA LEU A 85 20.28 4.59 -4.15
C LEU A 85 21.38 5.10 -5.09
N ARG A 86 21.61 6.40 -5.06
CA ARG A 86 22.94 7.00 -5.21
C ARG A 86 23.16 7.92 -4.03
#